data_AF-A0A958B2X1-F1
#
_entry.id   AF-A0A958B2X1-F1
#
_cell.length_a   1.000
_cell.length_b   1.000
_cell.length_c   1.000
_cell.angle_alpha   90.00
_cell.angle_beta   90.00
_cell.angle_gamma   90.00
#
_symmetry.space_group_name_H-M   'P 1'
#
loop_
_entity.id
_entity.type
_entity.pdbx_description
1 polymer ?
#
loop_
_entity_poly.entity_id
_entity_poly.type
_entity_poly.pdbx_seq_one_letter_code
_entity_poly.pdbx_strand_id
1 'polypeptide(L)'
;MSHKRLMILIALGVIASMILAGCPQPEPQVVEKVVTQEVPVVQTVVVEKEKPVEVEVVVTATPEPTAAPPSLPVVSPPFKNGDTYVVITGAGEPETLDPAWTYESAGSSIEANIYEGLVWFDRERTDSFIPALATDWKINDAGDQWVFNIRDGVSFHQGGTLEPHDVAYTTYRALLQGRIDGPHWMSYDTFFGPEYAVASVEDFAAALSGKESYDEVTPEELVAVCEAVKSKIVADDDAGTVTYNLNTATPWFLSLLAQNFLGGVVDQEWMVENGDWDGDCATWQNWANPAASETILLDQANGTGPY
;
A
#
# COMPACT_ATOMS: atom_id res chain seq x y z
N MET A 1 1.98 -53.28 -28.27
CA MET A 1 0.89 -52.42 -27.75
C MET A 1 1.09 -51.03 -28.36
N SER A 2 0.14 -50.47 -29.12
CA SER A 2 0.41 -49.22 -29.87
C SER A 2 0.63 -48.04 -28.91
N HIS A 3 1.49 -47.08 -29.29
CA HIS A 3 1.85 -45.92 -28.48
C HIS A 3 0.63 -45.15 -27.93
N LYS A 4 -0.50 -45.15 -28.66
CA LYS A 4 -1.77 -44.56 -28.20
C LYS A 4 -2.34 -45.26 -26.96
N ARG A 5 -2.20 -46.59 -26.84
CA ARG A 5 -2.69 -47.34 -25.66
C ARG A 5 -1.79 -47.15 -24.43
N LEU A 6 -0.49 -46.91 -24.64
CA LEU A 6 0.45 -46.60 -23.56
C LEU A 6 0.23 -45.19 -23.00
N MET A 7 -0.02 -44.20 -23.86
CA MET A 7 -0.35 -42.82 -23.46
C MET A 7 -1.65 -42.73 -22.64
N ILE A 8 -2.68 -43.49 -23.02
CA ILE A 8 -3.97 -43.53 -22.29
C ILE A 8 -3.79 -44.15 -20.89
N LEU A 9 -2.95 -45.17 -20.75
CA LEU A 9 -2.66 -45.79 -19.45
C LEU A 9 -1.85 -44.87 -18.53
N ILE A 10 -0.93 -44.07 -19.09
CA ILE A 10 -0.16 -43.08 -18.32
C ILE A 10 -1.08 -41.92 -17.89
N ALA A 11 -1.95 -41.42 -18.76
CA ALA A 11 -2.93 -40.38 -18.42
C ALA A 11 -3.92 -40.84 -17.32
N LEU A 12 -4.41 -42.08 -17.39
CA LEU A 12 -5.25 -42.65 -16.35
C LEU A 12 -4.50 -42.86 -15.03
N GLY A 13 -3.20 -43.17 -15.07
CA GLY A 13 -2.36 -43.30 -13.89
C GLY A 13 -2.15 -41.97 -13.14
N VAL A 14 -1.99 -40.87 -13.87
CA VAL A 14 -1.84 -39.52 -13.29
C VAL A 14 -3.16 -39.01 -12.69
N ILE A 15 -4.29 -39.26 -13.35
CA ILE A 15 -5.61 -38.90 -12.81
C ILE A 15 -5.94 -39.72 -11.56
N ALA A 16 -5.57 -41.01 -11.53
CA ALA A 16 -5.76 -41.86 -10.35
C ALA A 16 -4.86 -41.46 -9.17
N SER A 17 -3.66 -40.92 -9.40
CA SER A 17 -2.79 -40.46 -8.31
C SER A 17 -3.22 -39.12 -7.70
N MET A 18 -3.94 -38.27 -8.44
CA MET A 18 -4.50 -37.02 -7.91
C MET A 18 -5.72 -37.23 -7.01
N ILE A 19 -6.41 -38.37 -7.13
CA ILE A 19 -7.59 -38.69 -6.31
C ILE A 19 -7.20 -39.27 -4.92
N LEU A 20 -5.97 -39.78 -4.77
CA LEU A 20 -5.49 -40.43 -3.55
C LEU A 20 -4.75 -39.50 -2.57
N ALA A 21 -4.59 -38.22 -2.88
CA ALA A 21 -3.91 -37.22 -2.04
C ALA A 21 -4.85 -36.17 -1.40
N GLY A 22 -6.17 -36.35 -1.49
CA GLY A 22 -7.14 -35.47 -0.85
C GLY A 22 -7.35 -35.83 0.63
N CYS A 23 -6.79 -35.04 1.55
CA CYS A 23 -7.26 -35.04 2.93
C CYS A 23 -8.71 -34.52 2.96
N PRO A 24 -9.62 -35.10 3.76
CA PRO A 24 -10.98 -34.56 3.88
C PRO A 24 -10.91 -33.16 4.49
N GLN A 25 -11.39 -32.14 3.76
CA GLN A 25 -11.64 -30.83 4.34
C GLN A 25 -12.88 -30.90 5.25
N PRO A 26 -12.85 -30.29 6.45
CA PRO A 26 -14.05 -30.14 7.26
C PRO A 26 -15.06 -29.23 6.55
N GLU A 27 -16.33 -29.65 6.52
CA GLU A 27 -17.42 -28.85 5.96
C GLU A 27 -17.56 -27.50 6.70
N PRO A 28 -17.80 -26.39 5.97
CA PRO A 28 -18.00 -25.09 6.60
C PRO A 28 -19.30 -25.10 7.42
N GLN A 29 -19.18 -24.86 8.72
CA GLN A 29 -20.34 -24.66 9.60
C GLN A 29 -20.96 -23.28 9.31
N VAL A 30 -22.21 -23.29 8.85
CA VAL A 30 -23.06 -22.09 8.75
C VAL A 30 -23.46 -21.66 10.16
N VAL A 31 -22.91 -20.55 10.64
CA VAL A 31 -23.35 -19.91 11.87
C VAL A 31 -24.45 -18.90 11.51
N GLU A 32 -25.71 -19.28 11.69
CA GLU A 32 -26.82 -18.33 11.67
C GLU A 32 -26.69 -17.37 12.86
N LYS A 33 -26.22 -16.15 12.62
CA LYS A 33 -26.33 -15.05 13.60
C LYS A 33 -27.77 -14.53 13.58
N VAL A 34 -28.57 -14.94 14.57
CA VAL A 34 -29.85 -14.29 14.86
C VAL A 34 -29.56 -12.94 15.51
N VAL A 35 -29.70 -11.87 14.73
CA VAL A 35 -29.65 -10.49 15.24
C VAL A 35 -30.99 -10.20 15.93
N THR A 36 -30.98 -10.16 17.27
CA THR A 36 -32.14 -9.74 18.05
C THR A 36 -32.06 -8.23 18.23
N GLN A 37 -32.93 -7.50 17.52
CA GLN A 37 -33.09 -6.06 17.67
C GLN A 37 -34.06 -5.78 18.82
N GLU A 38 -33.56 -5.28 19.95
CA GLU A 38 -34.42 -4.84 21.05
C GLU A 38 -34.97 -3.44 20.77
N VAL A 39 -36.28 -3.35 20.58
CA VAL A 39 -37.04 -2.08 20.57
C VAL A 39 -37.44 -1.77 22.00
N PRO A 40 -37.13 -0.58 22.56
CA PRO A 40 -37.52 -0.26 23.93
C PRO A 40 -39.02 0.01 24.02
N VAL A 41 -39.76 -0.90 24.66
CA VAL A 41 -41.14 -0.68 25.11
C VAL A 41 -41.09 -0.04 26.49
N VAL A 42 -41.55 1.21 26.59
CA VAL A 42 -41.79 1.89 27.86
C VAL A 42 -42.98 1.23 28.55
N GLN A 43 -42.74 0.58 29.70
CA GLN A 43 -43.81 0.14 30.58
C GLN A 43 -43.58 0.64 31.99
N THR A 44 -44.55 1.40 32.48
CA THR A 44 -44.60 1.96 33.82
C THR A 44 -45.25 0.95 34.78
N VAL A 45 -44.88 1.11 36.05
CA VAL A 45 -45.62 0.82 37.30
C VAL A 45 -45.26 -0.44 38.11
N VAL A 46 -44.88 -0.12 39.37
CA VAL A 46 -45.23 -0.70 40.69
C VAL A 46 -44.03 -1.27 41.45
N VAL A 47 -43.64 -0.52 42.48
CA VAL A 47 -42.73 -0.93 43.55
C VAL A 47 -43.45 -1.90 44.49
N GLU A 48 -42.95 -3.12 44.61
CA GLU A 48 -43.33 -4.04 45.69
C GLU A 48 -42.08 -4.53 46.44
N LYS A 49 -42.20 -4.56 47.77
CA LYS A 49 -41.14 -4.69 48.77
C LYS A 49 -40.33 -5.98 48.67
N GLU A 50 -39.03 -5.82 48.91
CA GLU A 50 -38.00 -6.85 49.04
C GLU A 50 -38.36 -7.93 50.08
N LYS A 51 -38.15 -9.20 49.69
CA LYS A 51 -37.84 -10.31 50.61
C LYS A 51 -36.41 -10.77 50.30
N PRO A 52 -35.54 -10.93 51.31
CA PRO A 52 -34.19 -11.44 51.06
C PRO A 52 -34.26 -12.94 50.76
N VAL A 53 -33.73 -13.33 49.59
CA VAL A 53 -33.42 -14.72 49.25
C VAL A 53 -31.97 -14.96 49.67
N GLU A 54 -31.75 -15.84 50.64
CA GLU A 54 -30.40 -16.32 50.97
C GLU A 54 -29.89 -17.17 49.79
N VAL A 55 -28.88 -16.65 49.09
CA VAL A 55 -28.13 -17.40 48.07
C VAL A 55 -26.88 -17.96 48.76
N GLU A 56 -26.81 -19.27 48.92
CA GLU A 56 -25.57 -19.97 49.29
C GLU A 56 -24.53 -19.76 48.18
N VAL A 57 -23.56 -18.89 48.43
CA VAL A 57 -22.41 -18.71 47.55
C VAL A 57 -21.42 -19.85 47.84
N VAL A 58 -21.40 -20.86 46.98
CA VAL A 58 -20.31 -21.84 46.97
C VAL A 58 -19.07 -21.14 46.43
N VAL A 59 -18.19 -20.70 47.34
CA VAL A 59 -16.88 -20.15 46.99
C VAL A 59 -15.97 -21.30 46.55
N THR A 60 -15.98 -21.62 45.26
CA THR A 60 -14.90 -22.41 44.66
C THR A 60 -13.65 -21.54 44.56
N ALA A 61 -12.58 -21.94 45.24
CA ALA A 61 -11.30 -21.26 45.23
C ALA A 61 -10.77 -21.11 43.79
N THR A 62 -10.34 -19.89 43.45
CA THR A 62 -9.58 -19.60 42.22
C THR A 62 -8.35 -20.50 42.18
N PRO A 63 -8.13 -21.31 41.13
CA PRO A 63 -6.91 -22.10 41.01
C PRO A 63 -5.69 -21.17 41.00
N GLU A 64 -4.65 -21.56 41.74
CA GLU A 64 -3.37 -20.85 41.75
C GLU A 64 -2.86 -20.62 40.33
N PRO A 65 -2.25 -19.46 40.03
CA PRO A 65 -1.71 -19.19 38.70
C PRO A 65 -0.69 -20.28 38.36
N THR A 66 -0.93 -21.00 37.28
CA THR A 66 0.04 -21.95 36.74
C THR A 66 1.31 -21.18 36.40
N ALA A 67 2.45 -21.64 36.90
CA ALA A 67 3.75 -21.01 36.70
C ALA A 67 3.97 -20.74 35.20
N ALA A 68 4.38 -19.51 34.87
CA ALA A 68 4.73 -19.13 33.51
C ALA A 68 5.78 -20.10 32.96
N PRO A 69 5.67 -20.52 31.68
CA PRO A 69 6.69 -21.36 31.07
C PRO A 69 8.05 -20.70 31.20
N PRO A 70 9.13 -21.47 31.39
CA PRO A 70 10.48 -20.91 31.51
C PRO A 70 10.79 -20.09 30.26
N SER A 71 11.32 -18.88 30.46
CA SER A 71 11.81 -18.05 29.37
C SER A 71 12.80 -18.84 28.52
N LEU A 72 12.61 -18.84 27.21
CA LEU A 72 13.55 -19.47 26.29
C LEU A 72 14.95 -18.88 26.54
N PRO A 73 16.02 -19.71 26.52
CA PRO A 73 17.37 -19.21 26.69
C PRO A 73 17.67 -18.17 25.60
N VAL A 74 18.15 -17.01 26.02
CA VAL A 74 18.58 -15.95 25.10
C VAL A 74 19.78 -16.49 24.31
N VAL A 75 19.55 -16.81 23.04
CA VAL A 75 20.61 -17.20 22.12
C VAL A 75 21.27 -15.91 21.63
N SER A 76 22.36 -15.50 22.28
CA SER A 76 23.22 -14.41 21.81
C SER A 76 24.54 -15.00 21.31
N PRO A 77 24.59 -15.49 20.06
CA PRO A 77 25.85 -15.94 19.48
C PRO A 77 26.80 -14.73 19.38
N PRO A 78 28.12 -14.94 19.37
CA PRO A 78 29.07 -13.85 19.15
C PRO A 78 28.84 -13.25 17.75
N PHE A 79 28.24 -12.06 17.71
CA PHE A 79 28.08 -11.28 16.50
C PHE A 79 29.46 -10.83 16.03
N LYS A 80 29.89 -11.33 14.87
CA LYS A 80 31.22 -11.00 14.32
C LYS A 80 31.33 -9.56 13.81
N ASN A 81 30.19 -8.90 13.54
CA ASN A 81 30.11 -7.57 12.98
C ASN A 81 29.15 -6.71 13.81
N GLY A 82 29.65 -6.11 14.90
CA GLY A 82 28.81 -5.29 15.81
C GLY A 82 28.17 -4.07 15.15
N ASP A 83 28.77 -3.59 14.06
CA ASP A 83 28.33 -2.42 13.30
C ASP A 83 27.54 -2.80 12.03
N THR A 84 27.20 -4.08 11.85
CA THR A 84 26.48 -4.55 10.67
C THR A 84 25.18 -5.23 11.08
N TYR A 85 24.07 -4.64 10.65
CA TYR A 85 22.77 -5.28 10.74
C TYR A 85 22.51 -6.09 9.46
N VAL A 86 22.20 -7.38 9.61
CA VAL A 86 21.90 -8.28 8.48
C VAL A 86 20.42 -8.65 8.56
N VAL A 87 19.67 -8.30 7.52
CA VAL A 87 18.25 -8.63 7.36
C VAL A 87 18.09 -9.56 6.17
N ILE A 88 17.23 -10.56 6.33
CA ILE A 88 16.74 -11.37 5.20
C ILE A 88 15.41 -10.72 4.78
N THR A 89 15.41 -10.02 3.64
CA THR A 89 14.30 -9.19 3.16
C THR A 89 13.15 -9.98 2.52
N GLY A 90 13.21 -11.31 2.54
CA GLY A 90 12.19 -12.19 1.97
C GLY A 90 12.81 -13.29 1.12
N ALA A 91 11.99 -13.88 0.24
CA ALA A 91 12.44 -14.83 -0.76
C ALA A 91 12.45 -14.16 -2.14
N GLY A 92 13.56 -14.23 -2.86
CA GLY A 92 13.73 -13.60 -4.17
C GLY A 92 14.81 -12.52 -4.18
N GLU A 93 15.14 -12.04 -5.37
CA GLU A 93 15.95 -10.84 -5.59
C GLU A 93 15.01 -9.67 -5.91
N PRO A 94 15.33 -8.43 -5.50
CA PRO A 94 14.53 -7.26 -5.89
C PRO A 94 14.53 -7.11 -7.41
N GLU A 95 13.37 -6.78 -7.98
CA GLU A 95 13.24 -6.58 -9.43
C GLU A 95 13.80 -5.22 -9.88
N THR A 96 13.64 -4.20 -9.03
CA THR A 96 14.08 -2.81 -9.23
C THR A 96 14.13 -2.10 -7.87
N LEU A 97 14.70 -0.90 -7.82
CA LEU A 97 14.63 0.03 -6.69
C LEU A 97 13.80 1.28 -7.03
N ASP A 98 12.99 1.21 -8.11
CA ASP A 98 12.01 2.23 -8.47
C ASP A 98 10.72 2.03 -7.65
N PRO A 99 10.41 2.91 -6.69
CA PRO A 99 9.20 2.76 -5.88
C PRO A 99 7.94 2.70 -6.74
N ALA A 100 7.87 3.51 -7.81
CA ALA A 100 6.70 3.53 -8.70
C ALA A 100 6.49 2.23 -9.48
N TRP A 101 7.50 1.37 -9.57
CA TRP A 101 7.45 0.10 -10.31
C TRP A 101 7.28 -1.11 -9.38
N THR A 102 7.93 -1.08 -8.21
CA THR A 102 8.03 -2.20 -7.28
C THR A 102 6.66 -2.63 -6.76
N TYR A 103 6.38 -3.93 -6.86
CA TYR A 103 5.17 -4.54 -6.31
C TYR A 103 5.45 -5.91 -5.67
N GLU A 104 6.61 -6.02 -5.03
CA GLU A 104 7.05 -7.21 -4.31
C GLU A 104 7.80 -6.82 -3.02
N SER A 105 7.87 -7.75 -2.07
CA SER A 105 8.31 -7.45 -0.70
C SER A 105 9.82 -7.26 -0.53
N ALA A 106 10.66 -7.91 -1.34
CA ALA A 106 12.11 -7.86 -1.22
C ALA A 106 12.65 -6.46 -1.59
N GLY A 107 12.20 -5.92 -2.72
CA GLY A 107 12.46 -4.54 -3.18
C GLY A 107 11.85 -3.52 -2.24
N SER A 108 10.56 -3.67 -1.88
CA SER A 108 9.91 -2.75 -0.92
C SER A 108 10.66 -2.66 0.41
N SER A 109 11.22 -3.78 0.89
CA SER A 109 12.02 -3.80 2.12
C SER A 109 13.34 -3.04 1.99
N ILE A 110 13.95 -3.05 0.81
CA ILE A 110 15.19 -2.30 0.53
C ILE A 110 14.85 -0.81 0.36
N GLU A 111 13.83 -0.50 -0.44
CA GLU A 111 13.34 0.87 -0.69
C GLU A 111 12.98 1.60 0.61
N ALA A 112 12.41 0.92 1.60
CA ALA A 112 12.08 1.52 2.91
C ALA A 112 13.33 1.97 3.71
N ASN A 113 14.54 1.65 3.25
CA ASN A 113 15.80 2.17 3.81
C ASN A 113 16.44 3.26 2.94
N ILE A 114 15.86 3.54 1.76
CA ILE A 114 16.39 4.46 0.75
C ILE A 114 15.48 5.68 0.63
N TYR A 115 14.18 5.44 0.44
CA TYR A 115 13.15 6.44 0.27
C TYR A 115 12.30 6.53 1.52
N GLU A 116 11.69 7.70 1.73
CA GLU A 116 10.75 7.90 2.82
C GLU A 116 9.49 8.60 2.34
N GLY A 117 8.39 8.34 3.03
CA GLY A 117 7.09 8.95 2.74
C GLY A 117 6.75 10.12 3.63
N LEU A 118 5.63 10.77 3.33
CA LEU A 118 5.11 11.88 4.13
C LEU A 118 4.75 11.45 5.56
N VAL A 119 4.26 10.21 5.67
CA VAL A 119 3.82 9.59 6.93
C VAL A 119 4.35 8.17 7.00
N TRP A 120 4.41 7.64 8.22
CA TRP A 120 4.71 6.24 8.46
C TRP A 120 3.71 5.61 9.42
N PHE A 121 3.62 4.28 9.43
CA PHE A 121 2.86 3.57 10.45
C PHE A 121 3.50 3.80 11.83
N ASP A 122 2.66 4.05 12.83
CA ASP A 122 3.11 3.95 14.20
C ASP A 122 3.50 2.49 14.49
N ARG A 123 4.77 2.26 14.83
CA ARG A 123 5.33 0.93 15.08
C ARG A 123 4.48 0.09 16.03
N GLU A 124 3.90 0.72 17.06
CA GLU A 124 3.12 0.02 18.09
C GLU A 124 1.64 -0.16 17.69
N ARG A 125 1.20 0.50 16.61
CA ARG A 125 -0.21 0.62 16.23
C ARG A 125 -0.41 0.65 14.71
N THR A 126 -1.02 -0.41 14.17
CA THR A 126 -1.35 -0.51 12.74
C THR A 126 -2.51 0.40 12.30
N ASP A 127 -3.18 1.06 13.23
CA ASP A 127 -4.30 1.99 13.00
C ASP A 127 -3.91 3.47 13.19
N SER A 128 -2.61 3.74 13.37
CA SER A 128 -2.08 5.08 13.67
C SER A 128 -0.90 5.40 12.76
N PHE A 129 -0.73 6.69 12.47
CA PHE A 129 0.31 7.22 11.60
C PHE A 129 1.10 8.29 12.32
N ILE A 130 2.40 8.32 12.06
CA ILE A 130 3.32 9.35 12.55
C ILE A 130 3.84 10.18 11.37
N PRO A 131 4.15 11.47 11.60
CA PRO A 131 4.80 12.29 10.58
C PRO A 131 6.20 11.74 10.26
N ALA A 132 6.60 11.80 8.99
CA ALA A 132 7.94 11.48 8.49
C ALA A 132 8.47 12.67 7.69
N LEU A 133 8.38 12.66 6.35
CA LEU A 133 8.73 13.83 5.54
C LEU A 133 7.74 14.99 5.67
N ALA A 134 6.49 14.74 6.06
CA ALA A 134 5.58 15.78 6.51
C ALA A 134 5.76 16.02 8.02
N THR A 135 5.53 17.25 8.48
CA THR A 135 5.53 17.61 9.91
C THR A 135 4.15 17.50 10.55
N ASP A 136 3.11 17.82 9.79
CA ASP A 136 1.70 17.59 10.11
C ASP A 136 0.84 17.65 8.84
N TRP A 137 -0.47 17.38 8.98
CA TRP A 137 -1.43 17.51 7.91
C TRP A 137 -2.81 17.95 8.40
N LYS A 138 -3.60 18.52 7.49
CA LYS A 138 -4.99 18.93 7.72
C LYS A 138 -5.90 18.28 6.69
N ILE A 139 -7.14 18.03 7.10
CA ILE A 139 -8.18 17.44 6.26
C ILE A 139 -9.37 18.40 6.26
N ASN A 140 -10.01 18.58 5.10
CA ASN A 140 -11.26 19.33 5.03
C ASN A 140 -12.44 18.55 5.64
N ASP A 141 -13.59 19.23 5.82
CA ASP A 141 -14.79 18.61 6.42
C ASP A 141 -15.34 17.44 5.59
N ALA A 142 -15.12 17.45 4.27
CA ALA A 142 -15.57 16.39 3.37
C ALA A 142 -14.66 15.14 3.42
N GLY A 143 -13.43 15.25 3.92
CA GLY A 143 -12.47 14.16 3.99
C GLY A 143 -11.73 13.86 2.68
N ASP A 144 -11.97 14.64 1.64
CA ASP A 144 -11.46 14.44 0.27
C ASP A 144 -10.31 15.39 -0.10
N GLN A 145 -9.93 16.32 0.77
CA GLN A 145 -8.76 17.17 0.58
C GLN A 145 -7.83 17.10 1.78
N TRP A 146 -6.56 16.81 1.52
CA TRP A 146 -5.51 16.67 2.52
C TRP A 146 -4.36 17.62 2.21
N VAL A 147 -3.97 18.45 3.18
CA VAL A 147 -2.85 19.40 3.05
C VAL A 147 -1.75 19.00 4.02
N PHE A 148 -0.57 18.68 3.50
CA PHE A 148 0.61 18.29 4.27
C PHE A 148 1.61 19.44 4.32
N ASN A 149 2.17 19.72 5.50
CA ASN A 149 3.31 20.63 5.66
C ASN A 149 4.61 19.84 5.54
N ILE A 150 5.45 20.16 4.57
CA ILE A 150 6.69 19.43 4.28
C ILE A 150 7.81 19.88 5.22
N ARG A 151 8.69 18.95 5.58
CA ARG A 151 9.83 19.21 6.48
C ARG A 151 10.94 19.96 5.75
N ASP A 152 11.34 21.09 6.32
CA ASP A 152 12.48 21.88 5.84
C ASP A 152 13.83 21.19 6.08
N GLY A 153 14.77 21.40 5.16
CA GLY A 153 16.18 21.04 5.34
C GLY A 153 16.48 19.54 5.23
N VAL A 154 15.56 18.77 4.67
CA VAL A 154 15.79 17.36 4.30
C VAL A 154 16.64 17.33 3.03
N SER A 155 17.71 16.55 3.01
CA SER A 155 18.56 16.38 1.82
C SER A 155 18.39 14.99 1.22
N PHE A 156 18.45 14.90 -0.11
CA PHE A 156 18.56 13.61 -0.80
C PHE A 156 20.01 13.11 -0.81
N HIS A 157 20.18 11.81 -1.04
CA HIS A 157 21.48 11.14 -0.99
C HIS A 157 22.50 11.65 -2.02
N GLN A 158 22.05 12.13 -3.19
CA GLN A 158 22.90 12.64 -4.26
C GLN A 158 23.07 14.18 -4.22
N GLY A 159 22.56 14.84 -3.18
CA GLY A 159 22.45 16.29 -3.11
C GLY A 159 21.00 16.73 -3.25
N GLY A 160 20.75 18.02 -3.52
CA GLY A 160 19.39 18.55 -3.53
C GLY A 160 18.81 18.70 -2.11
N THR A 161 17.69 19.41 -2.03
CA THR A 161 16.91 19.58 -0.80
C THR A 161 15.47 19.31 -1.15
N LEU A 162 14.79 18.52 -0.33
CA LEU A 162 13.38 18.20 -0.51
C LEU A 162 12.55 19.49 -0.55
N GLU A 163 11.78 19.64 -1.61
CA GLU A 163 10.78 20.68 -1.77
C GLU A 163 9.39 20.08 -2.06
N PRO A 164 8.29 20.84 -1.84
CA PRO A 164 6.94 20.35 -2.09
C PRO A 164 6.70 19.82 -3.53
N HIS A 165 7.33 20.39 -4.54
CA HIS A 165 7.22 19.89 -5.92
C HIS A 165 7.79 18.47 -6.10
N ASP A 166 8.81 18.05 -5.35
CA ASP A 166 9.35 16.67 -5.41
C ASP A 166 8.29 15.63 -5.03
N VAL A 167 7.52 15.94 -3.98
CA VAL A 167 6.42 15.08 -3.50
C VAL A 167 5.31 15.00 -4.54
N ALA A 168 4.95 16.12 -5.15
CA ALA A 168 3.95 16.16 -6.19
C ALA A 168 4.42 15.41 -7.44
N TYR A 169 5.65 15.65 -7.89
CA TYR A 169 6.32 14.96 -8.99
C TYR A 169 6.35 13.45 -8.77
N THR A 170 6.75 13.01 -7.58
CA THR A 170 6.75 11.58 -7.19
C THR A 170 5.39 10.95 -7.46
N THR A 171 4.32 11.60 -7.01
CA THR A 171 2.95 11.09 -7.19
C THR A 171 2.55 11.10 -8.66
N TYR A 172 2.82 12.18 -9.39
CA TYR A 172 2.50 12.27 -10.82
C TYR A 172 3.20 11.19 -11.62
N ARG A 173 4.53 11.06 -11.43
CA ARG A 173 5.38 10.07 -12.07
C ARG A 173 4.87 8.67 -11.78
N ALA A 174 4.54 8.37 -10.53
CA ALA A 174 3.99 7.07 -10.15
C ALA A 174 2.71 6.72 -10.92
N LEU A 175 1.74 7.64 -10.97
CA LEU A 175 0.48 7.43 -11.70
C LEU A 175 0.67 7.38 -13.22
N LEU A 176 1.60 8.14 -13.79
CA LEU A 176 1.83 8.22 -15.24
C LEU A 176 2.78 7.13 -15.77
N GLN A 177 3.62 6.57 -14.91
CA GLN A 177 4.42 5.38 -15.19
C GLN A 177 3.57 4.11 -15.15
N GLY A 178 2.58 4.06 -14.24
CA GLY A 178 1.58 2.99 -14.04
C GLY A 178 1.68 1.77 -14.97
N ARG A 179 2.59 0.84 -14.67
CA ARG A 179 2.74 -0.37 -15.48
C ARG A 179 1.60 -1.35 -15.27
N ILE A 180 1.41 -2.25 -16.25
CA ILE A 180 0.52 -3.40 -16.09
C ILE A 180 0.96 -4.27 -14.90
N ASP A 181 -0.02 -4.74 -14.13
CA ASP A 181 0.17 -5.51 -12.89
C ASP A 181 1.03 -4.78 -11.84
N GLY A 182 1.04 -3.44 -11.88
CA GLY A 182 1.70 -2.58 -10.91
C GLY A 182 0.80 -2.21 -9.72
N PRO A 183 1.31 -1.43 -8.76
CA PRO A 183 0.58 -1.09 -7.53
C PRO A 183 -0.49 0.00 -7.72
N HIS A 184 -0.48 0.74 -8.84
CA HIS A 184 -1.19 2.01 -8.98
C HIS A 184 -2.69 1.92 -9.23
N TRP A 185 -3.24 0.72 -9.42
CA TRP A 185 -4.69 0.52 -9.51
C TRP A 185 -5.43 1.10 -8.29
N MET A 186 -4.82 1.03 -7.10
CA MET A 186 -5.35 1.64 -5.87
C MET A 186 -5.27 3.18 -5.88
N SER A 187 -4.22 3.72 -6.51
CA SER A 187 -4.03 5.16 -6.67
C SER A 187 -5.10 5.74 -7.60
N TYR A 188 -5.38 5.06 -8.73
CA TYR A 188 -6.44 5.50 -9.64
C TYR A 188 -7.82 5.48 -8.97
N ASP A 189 -8.14 4.44 -8.19
CA ASP A 189 -9.37 4.41 -7.36
C ASP A 189 -9.44 5.62 -6.42
N THR A 190 -8.35 5.88 -5.69
CA THR A 190 -8.25 6.96 -4.70
C THR A 190 -8.51 8.34 -5.31
N PHE A 191 -7.89 8.63 -6.46
CA PHE A 191 -7.90 9.98 -7.05
C PHE A 191 -9.02 10.20 -8.06
N PHE A 192 -9.48 9.16 -8.73
CA PHE A 192 -10.44 9.26 -9.84
C PHE A 192 -11.73 8.46 -9.62
N GLY A 193 -11.72 7.45 -8.75
CA GLY A 193 -12.87 6.63 -8.41
C GLY A 193 -12.76 5.17 -8.88
N PRO A 194 -13.63 4.29 -8.37
CA PRO A 194 -13.51 2.83 -8.56
C PRO A 194 -13.65 2.39 -10.01
N GLU A 195 -14.33 3.16 -10.85
CA GLU A 195 -14.42 2.92 -12.30
C GLU A 195 -13.06 3.07 -13.02
N TYR A 196 -12.09 3.74 -12.40
CA TYR A 196 -10.74 3.93 -12.91
C TYR A 196 -9.71 3.03 -12.22
N ALA A 197 -10.13 2.08 -11.37
CA ALA A 197 -9.26 1.11 -10.72
C ALA A 197 -8.77 0.02 -11.71
N VAL A 198 -8.04 0.45 -12.73
CA VAL A 198 -7.57 -0.36 -13.86
C VAL A 198 -6.11 -0.79 -13.69
N ALA A 199 -5.67 -1.73 -14.52
CA ALA A 199 -4.41 -2.43 -14.34
C ALA A 199 -3.17 -1.64 -14.79
N SER A 200 -3.32 -0.63 -15.64
CA SER A 200 -2.22 0.15 -16.22
C SER A 200 -2.62 1.60 -16.52
N VAL A 201 -1.62 2.44 -16.76
CA VAL A 201 -1.82 3.82 -17.20
C VAL A 201 -2.44 3.93 -18.58
N GLU A 202 -2.20 2.95 -19.46
CA GLU A 202 -2.78 2.91 -20.81
C GLU A 202 -4.30 2.66 -20.74
N ASP A 203 -4.73 1.71 -19.90
CA ASP A 203 -6.15 1.47 -19.63
C ASP A 203 -6.79 2.69 -18.96
N PHE A 204 -6.06 3.35 -18.06
CA PHE A 204 -6.53 4.55 -17.38
C PHE A 204 -6.74 5.70 -18.36
N ALA A 205 -5.76 5.93 -19.25
CA ALA A 205 -5.83 6.96 -20.27
C ALA A 205 -6.98 6.73 -21.25
N ALA A 206 -7.19 5.47 -21.69
CA ALA A 206 -8.33 5.09 -22.52
C ALA A 206 -9.66 5.36 -21.81
N ALA A 207 -9.80 4.89 -20.56
CA ALA A 207 -11.02 5.06 -19.77
C ALA A 207 -11.35 6.53 -19.50
N LEU A 208 -10.35 7.34 -19.12
CA LEU A 208 -10.53 8.77 -18.85
C LEU A 208 -10.89 9.56 -20.11
N SER A 209 -10.41 9.11 -21.27
CA SER A 209 -10.71 9.70 -22.58
C SER A 209 -11.99 9.14 -23.21
N GLY A 210 -12.69 8.21 -22.53
CA GLY A 210 -13.91 7.57 -23.04
C GLY A 210 -13.68 6.71 -24.28
N LYS A 211 -12.49 6.10 -24.42
CA LYS A 211 -12.10 5.19 -25.51
C LYS A 211 -12.18 3.74 -25.08
N GLU A 212 -12.32 2.84 -26.06
CA GLU A 212 -12.29 1.40 -25.80
C GLU A 212 -10.85 0.86 -25.67
N SER A 213 -9.86 1.55 -26.25
CA SER A 213 -8.45 1.17 -26.19
C SER A 213 -7.53 2.38 -26.20
N TYR A 214 -6.29 2.18 -25.74
CA TYR A 214 -5.26 3.21 -25.70
C TYR A 214 -4.87 3.73 -27.11
N ASP A 215 -4.91 2.87 -28.13
CA ASP A 215 -4.60 3.22 -29.53
C ASP A 215 -5.55 4.29 -30.11
N GLU A 216 -6.71 4.50 -29.50
CA GLU A 216 -7.71 5.50 -29.91
C GLU A 216 -7.53 6.85 -29.21
N VAL A 217 -6.63 6.94 -28.22
CA VAL A 217 -6.39 8.16 -27.44
C VAL A 217 -5.51 9.11 -28.24
N THR A 218 -5.97 10.34 -28.48
CA THR A 218 -5.21 11.33 -29.24
C THR A 218 -4.12 11.98 -28.40
N PRO A 219 -3.08 12.59 -29.03
CA PRO A 219 -2.06 13.34 -28.28
C PRO A 219 -2.63 14.43 -27.37
N GLU A 220 -3.69 15.12 -27.80
CA GLU A 220 -4.36 16.13 -26.99
C GLU A 220 -5.09 15.52 -25.78
N GLU A 221 -5.66 14.33 -25.94
CA GLU A 221 -6.29 13.57 -24.86
C GLU A 221 -5.24 13.05 -23.87
N LEU A 222 -4.07 12.58 -24.34
CA LEU A 222 -2.94 12.20 -23.47
C LEU A 222 -2.44 13.37 -22.62
N VAL A 223 -2.37 14.58 -23.19
CA VAL A 223 -2.06 15.78 -22.41
C VAL A 223 -3.11 16.00 -21.33
N ALA A 224 -4.40 15.87 -21.68
CA ALA A 224 -5.49 16.03 -20.71
C ALA A 224 -5.46 14.98 -19.59
N VAL A 225 -5.01 13.75 -19.87
CA VAL A 225 -4.80 12.71 -18.85
C VAL A 225 -3.74 13.14 -17.83
N CYS A 226 -2.59 13.62 -18.29
CA CYS A 226 -1.53 14.11 -17.39
C CYS A 226 -1.98 15.33 -16.60
N GLU A 227 -2.65 16.31 -17.22
CA GLU A 227 -3.19 17.47 -16.52
C GLU A 227 -4.25 17.07 -15.47
N ALA A 228 -5.04 16.04 -15.74
CA ALA A 228 -5.98 15.49 -14.77
C ALA A 228 -5.26 14.89 -13.57
N VAL A 229 -4.18 14.13 -13.76
CA VAL A 229 -3.30 13.65 -12.68
C VAL A 229 -2.69 14.82 -11.90
N LYS A 230 -2.14 15.82 -12.59
CA LYS A 230 -1.52 16.99 -11.95
C LYS A 230 -2.52 17.82 -11.15
N SER A 231 -3.79 17.86 -11.55
CA SER A 231 -4.84 18.55 -10.79
C SER A 231 -5.13 17.91 -9.41
N LYS A 232 -4.75 16.65 -9.22
CA LYS A 232 -5.04 15.89 -7.99
C LYS A 232 -4.01 16.12 -6.89
N ILE A 233 -2.82 16.60 -7.21
CA ILE A 233 -1.77 16.89 -6.22
C ILE A 233 -1.22 18.26 -6.55
N VAL A 234 -1.25 19.21 -5.61
CA VAL A 234 -0.81 20.59 -5.85
C VAL A 234 0.28 20.93 -4.86
N ALA A 235 1.49 21.19 -5.36
CA ALA A 235 2.60 21.71 -4.57
C ALA A 235 2.53 23.25 -4.48
N ASP A 236 2.90 23.77 -3.31
CA ASP A 236 3.14 25.19 -3.06
C ASP A 236 4.49 25.29 -2.33
N ASP A 237 5.56 25.50 -3.11
CA ASP A 237 6.94 25.58 -2.62
C ASP A 237 7.14 26.79 -1.70
N ASP A 238 6.49 27.92 -2.00
CA ASP A 238 6.56 29.13 -1.19
C ASP A 238 5.92 28.91 0.19
N ALA A 239 4.84 28.13 0.25
CA ALA A 239 4.16 27.79 1.50
C ALA A 239 4.76 26.57 2.22
N GLY A 240 5.59 25.76 1.54
CA GLY A 240 6.10 24.50 2.08
C GLY A 240 5.03 23.41 2.20
N THR A 241 4.04 23.39 1.28
CA THR A 241 2.88 22.48 1.41
C THR A 241 2.54 21.69 0.15
N VAL A 242 1.93 20.52 0.34
CA VAL A 242 1.37 19.70 -0.74
C VAL A 242 -0.07 19.35 -0.44
N THR A 243 -0.96 19.59 -1.40
CA THR A 243 -2.39 19.30 -1.29
C THR A 243 -2.77 18.12 -2.17
N TYR A 244 -3.32 17.06 -1.58
CA TYR A 244 -3.93 15.94 -2.29
C TYR A 244 -5.45 16.11 -2.34
N ASN A 245 -6.02 16.05 -3.55
CA ASN A 245 -7.45 16.12 -3.83
C ASN A 245 -7.92 14.72 -4.28
N LEU A 246 -8.60 14.03 -3.39
CA LEU A 246 -9.13 12.68 -3.60
C LEU A 246 -10.44 12.74 -4.40
N ASN A 247 -10.89 11.60 -4.93
CA ASN A 247 -12.21 11.52 -5.57
C ASN A 247 -13.35 11.66 -4.55
N THR A 248 -13.15 11.08 -3.36
CA THR A 248 -14.08 11.10 -2.24
C THR A 248 -13.29 10.89 -0.94
N ALA A 249 -13.96 10.93 0.21
CA ALA A 249 -13.35 10.56 1.47
C ALA A 249 -12.82 9.12 1.42
N THR A 250 -11.50 8.97 1.54
CA THR A 250 -10.81 7.67 1.48
C THR A 250 -10.13 7.40 2.82
N PRO A 251 -10.75 6.64 3.75
CA PRO A 251 -10.24 6.45 5.11
C PRO A 251 -8.86 5.76 5.19
N TRP A 252 -8.47 5.03 4.14
CA TRP A 252 -7.21 4.31 4.03
C TRP A 252 -6.12 5.11 3.30
N PHE A 253 -6.35 6.39 3.00
CA PHE A 253 -5.41 7.21 2.24
C PHE A 253 -4.02 7.32 2.89
N LEU A 254 -3.94 7.49 4.22
CA LEU A 254 -2.65 7.49 4.91
C LEU A 254 -1.94 6.13 4.85
N SER A 255 -2.68 5.02 4.85
CA SER A 255 -2.10 3.68 4.64
C SER A 255 -1.47 3.54 3.26
N LEU A 256 -2.10 4.15 2.24
CA LEU A 256 -1.60 4.18 0.87
C LEU A 256 -0.33 5.03 0.77
N LEU A 257 -0.33 6.24 1.34
CA LEU A 257 0.85 7.12 1.38
C LEU A 257 2.01 6.56 2.19
N ALA A 258 1.76 5.66 3.13
CA ALA A 258 2.82 4.96 3.87
C ALA A 258 3.46 3.81 3.06
N GLN A 259 2.94 3.46 1.88
CA GLN A 259 3.59 2.50 0.98
C GLN A 259 4.62 3.21 0.09
N ASN A 260 5.78 2.60 -0.13
CA ASN A 260 6.83 3.20 -0.96
C ASN A 260 6.36 3.53 -2.37
N PHE A 261 5.46 2.72 -2.96
CA PHE A 261 5.09 2.93 -4.36
C PHE A 261 4.38 4.25 -4.65
N LEU A 262 3.73 4.84 -3.64
CA LEU A 262 3.14 6.17 -3.74
C LEU A 262 3.86 7.19 -2.85
N GLY A 263 4.38 6.73 -1.72
CA GLY A 263 4.98 7.56 -0.69
C GLY A 263 6.48 7.79 -0.85
N GLY A 264 7.23 6.90 -1.48
CA GLY A 264 8.68 7.00 -1.58
C GLY A 264 9.11 8.18 -2.44
N VAL A 265 9.39 9.32 -1.79
CA VAL A 265 9.68 10.59 -2.48
C VAL A 265 11.02 10.51 -3.23
N VAL A 266 11.01 10.96 -4.48
CA VAL A 266 12.18 11.10 -5.34
C VAL A 266 12.48 12.58 -5.61
N ASP A 267 13.75 12.89 -5.84
CA ASP A 267 14.28 14.21 -6.22
C ASP A 267 13.97 14.51 -7.70
N GLN A 268 13.07 15.46 -7.97
CA GLN A 268 12.62 15.77 -9.32
C GLN A 268 13.80 16.20 -10.21
N GLU A 269 14.61 17.16 -9.76
CA GLU A 269 15.74 17.68 -10.54
C GLU A 269 16.72 16.57 -10.93
N TRP A 270 17.08 15.71 -9.98
CA TRP A 270 17.99 14.60 -10.22
C TRP A 270 17.39 13.57 -11.19
N MET A 271 16.10 13.25 -11.04
CA MET A 271 15.40 12.34 -11.95
C MET A 271 15.43 12.87 -13.38
N VAL A 272 15.11 14.16 -13.57
CA VAL A 272 15.16 14.82 -14.89
C VAL A 272 16.58 14.89 -15.45
N GLU A 273 17.58 15.23 -14.64
CA GLU A 273 18.99 15.27 -15.07
C GLU A 273 19.48 13.90 -15.56
N ASN A 274 19.02 12.82 -14.92
CA ASN A 274 19.34 11.45 -15.32
C ASN A 274 18.44 10.90 -16.43
N GLY A 275 17.55 11.76 -16.93
CA GLY A 275 16.80 11.54 -18.15
C GLY A 275 15.41 10.99 -17.94
N ASP A 276 14.86 10.94 -16.72
CA ASP A 276 13.46 10.56 -16.45
C ASP A 276 12.49 11.64 -16.97
N TRP A 277 11.19 11.44 -16.77
CA TRP A 277 10.15 12.38 -17.18
C TRP A 277 10.37 13.78 -16.59
N ASP A 278 10.29 14.80 -17.43
CA ASP A 278 10.55 16.21 -17.12
C ASP A 278 9.34 16.98 -16.54
N GLY A 279 8.21 16.29 -16.35
CA GLY A 279 6.98 16.90 -15.86
C GLY A 279 6.11 17.53 -16.97
N ASP A 280 6.53 17.46 -18.24
CA ASP A 280 5.76 17.94 -19.38
C ASP A 280 4.66 16.93 -19.75
N CYS A 281 3.40 17.39 -19.72
CA CYS A 281 2.26 16.56 -20.09
C CYS A 281 2.21 16.18 -21.58
N ALA A 282 3.03 16.79 -22.44
CA ALA A 282 3.17 16.38 -23.83
C ALA A 282 4.05 15.13 -24.04
N THR A 283 4.81 14.71 -23.01
CA THR A 283 5.89 13.71 -23.17
C THR A 283 5.80 12.54 -22.21
N TRP A 284 4.87 12.52 -21.25
CA TRP A 284 4.77 11.48 -20.21
C TRP A 284 4.62 10.07 -20.78
N GLN A 285 3.99 9.92 -21.95
CA GLN A 285 3.78 8.64 -22.64
C GLN A 285 5.09 7.95 -23.04
N ASN A 286 6.22 8.66 -23.06
CA ASN A 286 7.54 8.07 -23.30
C ASN A 286 8.04 7.27 -22.07
N TRP A 287 7.38 7.41 -20.93
CA TRP A 287 7.71 6.85 -19.62
C TRP A 287 6.62 5.92 -19.08
N ALA A 288 5.55 5.76 -19.85
CA ALA A 288 4.41 4.93 -19.50
C ALA A 288 4.76 3.44 -19.61
N ASN A 289 4.31 2.65 -18.64
CA ASN A 289 4.39 1.19 -18.64
C ASN A 289 5.80 0.61 -18.96
N PRO A 290 6.89 1.10 -18.34
CA PRO A 290 8.24 0.67 -18.68
C PRO A 290 8.53 -0.74 -18.13
N ALA A 291 9.43 -1.47 -18.80
CA ALA A 291 10.09 -2.61 -18.17
C ALA A 291 10.99 -2.14 -17.03
N ALA A 292 11.20 -2.96 -15.99
CA ALA A 292 12.08 -2.60 -14.87
C ALA A 292 13.45 -2.12 -15.34
N SER A 293 14.03 -2.79 -16.35
CA SER A 293 15.34 -2.46 -16.91
C SER A 293 15.45 -1.11 -17.61
N GLU A 294 14.31 -0.47 -17.90
CA GLU A 294 14.24 0.83 -18.56
C GLU A 294 14.12 1.99 -17.55
N THR A 295 13.81 1.66 -16.28
CA THR A 295 13.75 2.65 -15.20
C THR A 295 15.15 3.04 -14.75
N ILE A 296 15.38 4.33 -14.51
CA ILE A 296 16.67 4.84 -14.00
C ILE A 296 16.98 4.28 -12.61
N LEU A 297 15.92 4.05 -11.82
CA LEU A 297 16.01 3.52 -10.47
C LEU A 297 16.13 1.97 -10.43
N LEU A 298 16.44 1.32 -11.55
CA LEU A 298 16.77 -0.11 -11.58
C LEU A 298 17.95 -0.44 -10.66
N ASP A 299 19.06 0.29 -10.83
CA ASP A 299 20.34 0.07 -10.14
C ASP A 299 20.92 1.34 -9.51
N GLN A 300 20.18 2.46 -9.59
CA GLN A 300 20.51 3.73 -8.96
C GLN A 300 19.43 4.12 -7.96
N ALA A 301 19.78 5.00 -7.02
CA ALA A 301 18.85 5.47 -6.01
C ALA A 301 19.23 6.89 -5.53
N ASN A 302 18.21 7.72 -5.34
CA ASN A 302 18.33 9.05 -4.76
C ASN A 302 17.11 9.39 -3.89
N GLY A 303 16.97 8.66 -2.78
CA GLY A 303 16.00 8.99 -1.73
C GLY A 303 16.60 9.89 -0.65
N THR A 304 15.82 10.13 0.40
CA THR A 304 16.21 10.94 1.56
C THR A 304 16.87 10.12 2.67
N GLY A 305 16.55 8.82 2.75
CA GLY A 305 16.76 8.05 3.98
C GLY A 305 15.79 8.47 5.10
N PRO A 306 16.00 7.97 6.34
CA PRO A 306 15.06 8.14 7.46
C PRO A 306 15.15 9.51 8.20
N TYR A 307 14.00 10.10 8.56
CA TYR A 307 13.79 11.41 9.22
C TYR A 307 12.68 11.44 10.29
#